data_AF-A0A259SVS8-F1
#
_entry.id   AF-A0A259SVS8-F1
#
_cell.length_a   1.000
_cell.length_b   1.000
_cell.length_c   1.000
_cell.angle_alpha   90.00
_cell.angle_beta   90.00
_cell.angle_gamma   90.00
#
_symmetry.space_group_name_H-M   'P 1'
#
loop_
_entity.id
_entity.type
_entity.pdbx_description
1 polymer ?
#
loop_
_entity_poly.entity_id
_entity_poly.type
_entity_poly.pdbx_seq_one_letter_code
_entity_poly.pdbx_strand_id
1 'polypeptide(L)' 'SIVQMPAGIPVATVSIGGARNAGILAARILGTADPALADRIESYARDLEAQVEEKNRRLKDSL' A
#
# COMPACT_ATOMS: atom_id res chain seq x y z
N SER A 1 -19.18 1.04 10.11
CA SER A 1 -19.89 1.88 9.13
C SER A 1 -18.95 2.98 8.67
N ILE A 2 -18.40 2.91 7.45
CA ILE A 2 -17.43 3.89 6.88
C ILE A 2 -17.61 4.00 5.36
N VAL A 3 -17.74 2.88 4.65
CA VAL A 3 -17.81 2.82 3.18
C VAL A 3 -19.15 3.28 2.59
N GLN A 4 -20.21 3.36 3.39
CA GLN A 4 -21.57 3.69 2.95
C GLN A 4 -21.85 5.20 2.97
N MET A 5 -21.00 6.00 2.33
CA MET A 5 -21.19 7.46 2.28
C MET A 5 -22.19 7.87 1.17
N PRO A 6 -23.00 8.93 1.39
CA PRO A 6 -23.92 9.43 0.38
C PRO A 6 -23.19 10.03 -0.82
N ALA A 7 -23.90 10.14 -1.94
CA ALA A 7 -23.37 10.77 -3.15
C ALA A 7 -22.88 12.21 -2.88
N GLY A 8 -21.73 12.57 -3.45
CA GLY A 8 -21.12 13.90 -3.31
C GLY A 8 -20.10 14.03 -2.17
N ILE A 9 -20.05 13.09 -1.22
CA ILE A 9 -19.09 13.10 -0.10
C ILE A 9 -18.26 11.82 -0.12
N PRO A 10 -17.16 11.76 -0.91
CA PRO A 10 -16.38 10.54 -1.03
C PRO A 10 -15.54 10.26 0.22
N VAL A 11 -15.37 8.98 0.55
CA VAL A 11 -14.44 8.51 1.59
C VAL A 11 -13.63 7.35 1.03
N ALA A 12 -12.30 7.46 1.10
CA ALA A 12 -11.41 6.37 0.73
C ALA A 12 -11.35 5.33 1.85
N THR A 13 -12.12 4.25 1.70
CA THR A 13 -12.12 3.15 2.68
C THR A 13 -11.06 2.11 2.32
N VAL A 14 -10.34 1.62 3.32
CA VAL A 14 -9.36 0.53 3.18
C VAL A 14 -9.83 -0.74 3.91
N SER A 15 -9.05 -1.82 3.84
CA SER A 15 -9.33 -3.10 4.51
C SER A 15 -9.64 -2.94 6.01
N ILE A 16 -10.47 -3.81 6.58
CA ILE A 16 -10.74 -3.86 8.03
C ILE A 16 -9.42 -4.12 8.77
N GLY A 17 -9.12 -3.34 9.81
CA GLY A 17 -7.82 -3.38 10.50
C GLY A 17 -6.63 -2.88 9.65
N GLY A 18 -6.89 -2.31 8.48
CA GLY A 18 -5.89 -1.92 7.47
C GLY A 18 -5.21 -0.59 7.74
N ALA A 19 -4.83 -0.27 8.99
CA ALA A 19 -4.18 1.00 9.34
C ALA A 19 -2.94 1.27 8.49
N ARG A 20 -2.17 0.22 8.19
CA ARG A 20 -1.01 0.30 7.28
C ARG A 20 -1.40 0.74 5.87
N ASN A 21 -2.48 0.20 5.32
CA ASN A 21 -2.96 0.57 3.99
C ASN A 21 -3.47 2.01 3.96
N ALA A 22 -4.12 2.48 5.04
CA ALA A 22 -4.51 3.87 5.17
C ALA A 22 -3.29 4.81 5.15
N GLY A 23 -2.23 4.47 5.89
CA GLY A 23 -0.97 5.23 5.88
C GLY A 23 -0.30 5.26 4.50
N ILE A 24 -0.24 4.12 3.80
CA ILE A 24 0.32 4.04 2.44
C ILE A 24 -0.52 4.87 1.46
N LEU A 25 -1.85 4.83 1.55
CA LEU A 25 -2.73 5.64 0.71
C LEU A 25 -2.50 7.14 0.96
N ALA A 26 -2.44 7.56 2.24
CA ALA A 26 -2.15 8.94 2.60
C ALA A 26 -0.77 9.38 2.07
N ALA A 27 0.26 8.55 2.24
CA ALA A 27 1.59 8.83 1.72
C ALA A 27 1.59 8.98 0.19
N ARG A 28 0.84 8.14 -0.53
CA ARG A 28 0.69 8.26 -2.00
C ARG A 28 0.04 9.57 -2.42
N ILE A 29 -0.99 10.02 -1.69
CA ILE A 29 -1.63 11.32 -1.93
C ILE A 29 -0.62 12.45 -1.70
N LEU A 30 0.11 12.43 -0.57
CA LEU A 30 1.13 13.43 -0.27
C LEU A 30 2.29 13.43 -1.28
N GLY A 31 2.70 12.25 -1.75
CA GLY A 31 3.77 12.07 -2.73
C GLY A 31 3.48 12.73 -4.08
N THR A 32 2.21 13.05 -4.39
CA THR A 32 1.88 13.85 -5.59
C THR A 32 2.47 15.26 -5.55
N ALA A 33 2.76 15.78 -4.35
CA ALA A 33 3.36 17.08 -4.13
C ALA A 33 4.79 17.01 -3.56
N ASP A 34 5.26 15.82 -3.17
CA ASP A 34 6.61 15.58 -2.62
C ASP A 34 7.29 14.44 -3.38
N PRO A 35 8.17 14.76 -4.37
CA PRO A 35 8.88 13.76 -5.17
C PRO A 35 9.74 12.81 -4.33
N ALA A 36 10.38 13.30 -3.26
CA ALA A 36 11.22 12.46 -2.42
C ALA A 36 10.39 11.43 -1.64
N LEU A 37 9.17 11.80 -1.23
CA LEU A 37 8.22 10.85 -0.65
C LEU A 37 7.71 9.84 -1.69
N ALA A 38 7.43 10.28 -2.92
CA ALA A 38 7.01 9.39 -4.00
C ALA A 38 8.08 8.31 -4.27
N ASP A 39 9.35 8.69 -4.38
CA ASP A 39 10.47 7.76 -4.58
C ASP A 39 10.57 6.74 -3.44
N ARG A 40 10.36 7.16 -2.18
CA ARG A 40 10.34 6.26 -1.02
C ARG A 40 9.21 5.23 -1.10
N ILE A 41 8.02 5.64 -1.56
CA ILE A 41 6.89 4.73 -1.72
C ILE A 41 7.14 3.74 -2.85
N GLU A 42 7.78 4.17 -3.93
CA GLU A 42 8.16 3.29 -5.03
C GLU A 42 9.21 2.26 -4.58
N SER A 43 10.26 2.71 -3.88
CA SER A 43 11.26 1.80 -3.29
C SER A 43 10.59 0.77 -2.38
N TYR A 44 9.69 1.22 -1.50
CA TYR A 44 8.96 0.34 -0.61
C TYR A 44 8.11 -0.71 -1.37
N ALA A 45 7.55 -0.37 -2.53
CA ALA A 45 6.81 -1.32 -3.37
C ALA A 45 7.74 -2.38 -4.00
N ARG A 46 8.91 -1.97 -4.52
CA ARG A 46 9.92 -2.87 -5.08
C ARG A 46 10.48 -3.84 -4.02
N ASP A 47 10.70 -3.35 -2.80
CA ASP A 47 11.15 -4.18 -1.69
C ASP A 47 10.14 -5.27 -1.33
N LEU A 48 8.84 -4.98 -1.46
CA LEU A 48 7.78 -5.96 -1.19
C LEU A 48 7.74 -7.05 -2.27
N GLU A 49 7.94 -6.67 -3.54
CA GLU A 49 8.06 -7.62 -4.65
C GLU A 49 9.24 -8.57 -4.45
N ALA A 50 10.43 -8.04 -4.16
CA ALA A 50 11.62 -8.83 -3.88
C ALA A 50 11.42 -9.82 -2.71
N GLN A 51 10.72 -9.40 -1.65
CA GLN A 51 10.40 -10.28 -0.53
C GLN A 51 9.46 -11.44 -0.93
N VAL A 52 8.51 -11.20 -1.82
CA VAL A 52 7.59 -12.25 -2.31
C VAL A 52 8.35 -13.24 -3.19
N GLU A 53 9.20 -12.75 -4.09
CA GLU A 53 10.06 -13.60 -4.93
C GLU A 53 10.97 -14.48 -4.09
N GLU A 54 11.62 -13.90 -3.07
CA GLU A 54 12.49 -14.65 -2.18
C GLU A 54 11.73 -15.74 -1.42
N LYS A 55 10.56 -15.40 -0.86
CA LYS A 55 9.70 -16.39 -0.17
C LYS A 55 9.26 -17.51 -1.10
N ASN A 56 8.92 -17.19 -2.35
CA ASN A 56 8.53 -18.18 -3.35
C ASN A 56 9.69 -19.12 -3.69
N ARG A 57 10.90 -18.58 -3.89
CA ARG A 57 12.11 -19.39 -4.12
C ARG A 57 12.36 -20.37 -2.98
N ARG A 58 12.33 -19.88 -1.73
CA ARG A 58 12.49 -20.72 -0.53
C ARG A 58 11.44 -21.83 -0.44
N LEU A 59 10.19 -21.53 -0.80
CA LEU A 59 9.11 -22.53 -0.81
C LEU A 59 9.38 -23.63 -1.84
N LYS A 60 9.81 -23.26 -3.05
CA LYS A 60 10.17 -24.22 -4.12
C LYS A 60 11.33 -25.12 -3.74
N ASP A 61 12.36 -24.56 -3.08
CA ASP A 61 13.52 -25.34 -2.64
C ASP A 61 13.17 -26.34 -1.51
N SER A 62 12.02 -26.15 -0.85
CA SER A 62 11.54 -27.00 0.27
C SER A 62 10.51 -28.06 -0.13
N LEU A 63 10.12 -28.11 -1.40
CA LEU A 63 9.20 -29.11 -1.98
C LEU A 63 9.99 -30.23 -2.67
#